data_AF-T0GL29-F1
#
_entry.id   AF-T0GL29-F1
#
_cell.length_a   1.000
_cell.length_b   1.000
_cell.length_c   1.000
_cell.angle_alpha   90.00
_cell.angle_beta   90.00
_cell.angle_gamma   90.00
#
_symmetry.space_group_name_H-M   'P 1'
#
loop_
_entity.id
_entity.type
_entity.pdbx_description
1 polymer ?
#
loop_
_entity_poly.entity_id
_entity_poly.type
_entity_poly.pdbx_seq_one_letter_code
_entity_poly.pdbx_strand_id
1 'polypeptide(L)'
;MKIIPNNLFFSMVLVVLISCQKEGITLKDNDYLIFGFYAGECFENCVSIYKLSAKEIYKNYKEELPYENTFYNGEYKALHTSDFDLTKDLLLDFPLALLDENNSKIGDPDGHDQGGLYIEYSFGSERKFWLIDTSKEVVPIKYHKFIDKLGEKLRLLH
;
A
#
# COMPACT_ATOMS: atom_id res chain seq x y z
N MET A 1 -54.15 23.02 -44.34
CA MET A 1 -54.21 22.80 -42.88
C MET A 1 -52.98 22.00 -42.49
N LYS A 2 -52.10 22.59 -41.66
CA LYS A 2 -51.09 22.07 -40.70
C LYS A 2 -50.53 20.63 -40.84
N ILE A 3 -49.31 20.23 -40.45
CA ILE A 3 -48.02 20.75 -39.91
C ILE A 3 -47.10 19.50 -39.99
N ILE A 4 -45.88 19.66 -40.54
CA ILE A 4 -44.50 19.21 -40.18
C ILE A 4 -44.26 18.03 -39.15
N PRO A 5 -43.02 17.51 -38.95
CA PRO A 5 -42.48 16.22 -39.45
C PRO A 5 -41.99 15.27 -38.30
N ASN A 6 -41.32 14.17 -38.69
CA ASN A 6 -40.20 13.52 -37.98
C ASN A 6 -40.45 12.84 -36.61
N ASN A 7 -39.87 11.65 -36.44
CA ASN A 7 -38.80 11.43 -35.43
C ASN A 7 -38.55 9.93 -35.27
N LEU A 8 -37.56 9.45 -36.01
CA LEU A 8 -36.77 8.28 -35.66
C LEU A 8 -36.13 8.57 -34.29
N PHE A 9 -36.75 8.09 -33.20
CA PHE A 9 -36.23 8.28 -31.85
C PHE A 9 -35.08 7.31 -31.62
N PHE A 10 -33.89 7.64 -32.16
CA PHE A 10 -32.65 6.95 -31.84
C PHE A 10 -32.25 7.33 -30.42
N SER A 11 -32.68 6.52 -29.45
CA SER A 11 -32.30 6.66 -28.04
C SER A 11 -30.82 6.35 -27.89
N MET A 12 -29.98 7.37 -28.04
CA MET A 12 -28.56 7.35 -27.72
C MET A 12 -28.42 7.22 -26.20
N VAL A 13 -28.32 5.98 -25.72
CA VAL A 13 -27.93 5.67 -24.34
C VAL A 13 -26.48 6.12 -24.19
N LEU A 14 -26.28 7.32 -23.64
CA LEU A 14 -24.99 7.85 -23.28
C LEU A 14 -24.48 7.08 -22.06
N VAL A 15 -23.73 6.00 -22.28
CA VAL A 15 -23.00 5.29 -21.23
C VAL A 15 -21.91 6.24 -20.75
N VAL A 16 -22.21 6.99 -19.70
CA VAL A 16 -21.21 7.80 -19.00
C VAL A 16 -20.26 6.83 -18.32
N LEU A 17 -19.10 6.60 -18.92
CA LEU A 17 -17.98 5.93 -18.28
C LEU A 17 -17.48 6.86 -17.18
N ILE A 18 -18.01 6.69 -15.97
CA ILE A 18 -17.49 7.34 -14.78
C ILE A 18 -16.12 6.72 -14.53
N SER A 19 -15.07 7.34 -15.07
CA SER A 19 -13.69 6.98 -14.78
C SER A 19 -13.45 7.24 -13.30
N CYS A 20 -13.48 6.18 -12.48
CA CYS A 20 -13.06 6.26 -11.08
C CYS A 20 -11.59 6.70 -11.07
N GLN A 21 -11.33 7.98 -10.77
CA GLN A 21 -9.97 8.41 -10.49
C GLN A 21 -9.54 7.71 -9.21
N LYS A 22 -8.44 6.99 -9.31
CA LYS A 22 -7.89 6.27 -8.17
C LYS A 22 -7.28 7.30 -7.23
N GLU A 23 -7.87 7.45 -6.06
CA GLU A 23 -7.33 8.30 -5.00
C GLU A 23 -6.14 7.58 -4.36
N GLY A 24 -5.03 8.29 -4.24
CA GLY A 24 -3.80 7.82 -3.62
C GLY A 24 -3.08 8.98 -2.95
N ILE A 25 -1.87 8.72 -2.46
CA ILE A 25 -1.08 9.70 -1.73
C ILE A 25 0.03 10.27 -2.61
N THR A 26 0.45 11.50 -2.33
CA THR A 26 1.59 12.15 -2.98
C THR A 26 2.58 12.57 -1.91
N LEU A 27 3.81 12.06 -2.03
CA LEU A 27 4.89 12.37 -1.10
C LEU A 27 5.51 13.74 -1.41
N LYS A 28 5.71 14.57 -0.38
CA LYS A 28 6.60 15.74 -0.39
C LYS A 28 8.00 15.33 0.08
N ASP A 29 8.97 16.25 0.02
CA ASP A 29 10.40 15.91 0.18
C ASP A 29 10.74 15.16 1.49
N ASN A 30 10.07 15.45 2.61
CA ASN A 30 10.30 14.77 3.89
C ASN A 30 9.29 13.64 4.19
N ASP A 31 8.29 13.45 3.33
CA ASP A 31 7.29 12.42 3.51
C ASP A 31 7.88 11.06 3.11
N TYR A 32 7.34 9.98 3.67
CA TYR A 32 7.70 8.63 3.26
C TYR A 32 6.61 7.61 3.54
N LEU A 33 6.71 6.50 2.81
CA LEU A 33 6.01 5.25 3.09
C LEU A 33 7.06 4.19 3.40
N ILE A 34 7.04 3.61 4.61
CA ILE A 34 7.79 2.38 4.89
C ILE A 34 6.84 1.21 4.68
N PHE A 35 7.33 0.17 4.02
CA PHE A 35 6.56 -1.05 3.79
C PHE A 35 7.49 -2.26 3.84
N GLY A 36 6.96 -3.42 4.21
CA GLY A 36 7.78 -4.62 4.22
C GLY A 36 7.09 -5.86 4.73
N PHE A 37 7.80 -6.98 4.62
CA PHE A 37 7.47 -8.23 5.24
C PHE A 37 8.34 -8.45 6.47
N TYR A 38 7.79 -9.09 7.48
CA TYR A 38 8.54 -9.64 8.61
C TYR A 38 7.98 -11.01 9.00
N ALA A 39 8.80 -11.87 9.59
CA ALA A 39 8.38 -13.11 10.24
C ALA A 39 9.26 -13.39 11.45
N GLY A 40 8.66 -13.73 12.58
CA GLY A 40 9.37 -14.06 13.82
C GLY A 40 10.08 -15.40 13.74
N GLU A 41 9.49 -16.35 13.02
CA GLU A 41 10.06 -17.67 12.74
C GLU A 41 10.44 -17.77 11.26
N CYS A 42 11.75 -17.67 10.96
CA CYS A 42 12.25 -17.80 9.60
C CYS A 42 13.70 -18.32 9.56
N PHE A 43 14.12 -18.89 8.42
CA PHE A 43 15.50 -19.37 8.24
C PHE A 43 16.48 -18.24 7.89
N GLU A 44 16.14 -17.41 6.90
CA GLU A 44 16.96 -16.28 6.44
C GLU A 44 16.05 -15.14 5.94
N ASN A 45 16.53 -13.89 6.04
CA ASN A 45 15.85 -12.68 5.58
C ASN A 45 14.47 -12.46 6.24
N CYS A 46 14.41 -12.63 7.56
CA CYS A 46 13.18 -12.53 8.35
C CYS A 46 12.57 -11.13 8.30
N VAL A 47 13.35 -10.13 7.92
CA VAL A 47 12.90 -8.76 7.77
C VAL A 47 13.26 -8.25 6.38
N SER A 48 12.24 -7.91 5.60
CA SER A 48 12.37 -7.31 4.27
C SER A 48 11.56 -6.01 4.22
N ILE A 49 12.14 -4.96 4.81
CA ILE A 49 11.51 -3.65 4.95
C ILE A 49 12.21 -2.62 4.04
N TYR A 50 11.40 -1.77 3.42
CA TYR A 50 11.82 -0.74 2.49
C TYR A 50 11.21 0.60 2.88
N LYS A 51 11.91 1.68 2.56
CA LYS A 51 11.42 3.05 2.71
C LYS A 51 11.33 3.68 1.32
N LEU A 52 10.16 4.21 0.98
CA LEU A 52 9.90 4.93 -0.26
C LEU A 52 9.73 6.42 0.05
N SER A 53 10.57 7.25 -0.56
CA SER A 53 10.45 8.71 -0.55
C SER A 53 9.82 9.20 -1.85
N ALA A 54 9.70 10.52 -2.02
CA ALA A 54 9.21 11.11 -3.26
C ALA A 54 10.08 10.78 -4.50
N LYS A 55 11.35 10.37 -4.30
CA LYS A 55 12.34 10.24 -5.39
C LYS A 55 13.16 8.95 -5.36
N GLU A 56 13.21 8.27 -4.23
CA GLU A 56 14.12 7.15 -4.00
C GLU A 56 13.45 6.04 -3.19
N ILE A 57 13.96 4.82 -3.32
CA ILE A 57 13.64 3.71 -2.42
C ILE A 57 14.91 3.25 -1.73
N TYR A 58 14.77 2.85 -0.47
CA TYR A 58 15.86 2.36 0.36
C TYR A 58 15.49 1.01 0.96
N LYS A 59 16.45 0.10 1.08
CA LYS A 59 16.29 -1.18 1.79
C LYS A 59 16.81 -1.03 3.21
N ASN A 60 16.05 -1.53 4.17
CA ASN A 60 16.51 -1.71 5.54
C ASN A 60 17.48 -2.89 5.64
N TYR A 61 18.53 -2.78 6.46
CA TYR A 61 19.49 -3.87 6.69
C TYR A 61 19.59 -4.32 8.15
N LYS A 62 18.66 -3.87 9.01
CA LYS A 62 18.49 -4.42 10.37
C LYS A 62 17.55 -5.62 10.35
N GLU A 63 17.88 -6.63 11.13
CA GLU A 63 17.02 -7.80 11.39
C GLU A 63 16.03 -7.55 12.55
N GLU A 64 15.79 -6.31 12.93
CA GLU A 64 14.85 -5.96 14.01
C GLU A 64 13.40 -6.17 13.52
N LEU A 65 12.60 -6.91 14.29
CA LEU A 65 11.18 -7.10 14.01
C LEU A 65 10.38 -5.84 14.39
N PRO A 66 9.31 -5.52 13.64
CA PRO A 66 8.34 -4.52 14.07
C PRO A 66 7.60 -4.92 15.35
N TYR A 67 7.20 -3.91 16.15
CA TYR A 67 6.44 -4.11 17.38
C TYR A 67 5.14 -3.27 17.37
N GLU A 68 4.09 -3.75 18.05
CA GLU A 68 2.75 -3.12 18.04
C GLU A 68 2.70 -1.68 18.60
N ASN A 69 3.69 -1.28 19.40
CA ASN A 69 3.65 -0.05 20.21
C ASN A 69 4.72 0.99 19.85
N THR A 70 5.54 0.74 18.82
CA THR A 70 6.57 1.69 18.40
C THR A 70 6.70 1.71 16.89
N PHE A 71 7.07 2.88 16.38
CA PHE A 71 7.48 3.02 14.99
C PHE A 71 8.75 2.21 14.71
N TYR A 72 8.92 1.81 13.47
CA TYR A 72 10.06 1.01 13.06
C TYR A 72 11.35 1.83 13.07
N ASN A 73 12.42 1.24 13.62
CA ASN A 73 13.72 1.88 13.74
C ASN A 73 14.75 1.27 12.77
N GLY A 74 14.47 1.40 11.48
CA GLY A 74 15.32 0.85 10.42
C GLY A 74 16.61 1.63 10.18
N GLU A 75 17.59 0.97 9.58
CA GLU A 75 18.75 1.61 8.96
C GLU A 75 18.73 1.35 7.46
N TYR A 76 18.80 2.42 6.67
CA TYR A 76 18.40 2.39 5.27
C TYR A 76 19.55 2.68 4.32
N LYS A 77 19.65 1.88 3.25
CA LYS A 77 20.56 2.11 2.13
C LYS A 77 19.79 2.28 0.84
N ALA A 78 20.14 3.29 0.05
CA ALA A 78 19.48 3.56 -1.23
C ALA A 78 19.65 2.38 -2.20
N LEU A 79 18.59 2.09 -2.94
CA LEU A 79 18.56 1.10 -4.01
C LEU A 79 18.64 1.78 -5.39
N HIS A 80 18.56 0.99 -6.46
CA HIS A 80 18.62 1.51 -7.83
C HIS A 80 17.32 2.23 -8.22
N THR A 81 17.41 3.16 -9.16
CA THR A 81 16.24 3.85 -9.72
C THR A 81 15.21 2.90 -10.33
N SER A 82 15.65 1.74 -10.85
CA SER A 82 14.75 0.69 -11.31
C SER A 82 13.84 0.17 -10.19
N ASP A 83 14.36 0.02 -8.97
CA ASP A 83 13.59 -0.44 -7.81
C ASP A 83 12.57 0.61 -7.38
N PHE A 84 12.93 1.90 -7.51
CA PHE A 84 11.99 3.00 -7.29
C PHE A 84 10.86 3.00 -8.33
N ASP A 85 11.20 2.81 -9.62
CA ASP A 85 10.21 2.76 -10.69
C ASP A 85 9.22 1.60 -10.55
N LEU A 86 9.68 0.46 -10.00
CA LEU A 86 8.84 -0.71 -9.73
C LEU A 86 7.83 -0.47 -8.59
N THR A 87 8.10 0.47 -7.68
CA THR A 87 7.41 0.58 -6.38
C THR A 87 6.65 1.89 -6.19
N LYS A 88 6.98 2.95 -6.92
CA LYS A 88 6.37 4.28 -6.78
C LYS A 88 4.84 4.29 -6.97
N ASP A 89 4.29 3.30 -7.67
CA ASP A 89 2.85 3.13 -7.86
C ASP A 89 2.12 2.65 -6.59
N LEU A 90 2.83 2.13 -5.57
CA LEU A 90 2.26 1.84 -4.25
C LEU A 90 1.59 3.07 -3.63
N LEU A 91 2.11 4.27 -3.90
CA LEU A 91 1.52 5.52 -3.43
C LEU A 91 0.11 5.74 -3.99
N LEU A 92 -0.12 5.33 -5.24
CA LEU A 92 -1.43 5.41 -5.86
C LEU A 92 -2.39 4.35 -5.34
N ASP A 93 -1.90 3.26 -4.74
CA ASP A 93 -2.70 2.15 -4.20
C ASP A 93 -2.87 2.19 -2.69
N PHE A 94 -2.24 3.16 -2.03
CA PHE A 94 -2.29 3.24 -0.59
C PHE A 94 -3.74 3.37 -0.10
N PRO A 95 -4.20 2.47 0.79
CA PRO A 95 -5.57 2.46 1.24
C PRO A 95 -5.76 3.57 2.27
N LEU A 96 -6.30 4.72 1.84
CA LEU A 96 -6.59 5.88 2.71
C LEU A 96 -7.42 5.49 3.95
N ALA A 97 -8.25 4.44 3.85
CA ALA A 97 -9.01 3.91 4.97
C ALA A 97 -8.16 3.40 6.15
N LEU A 98 -6.85 3.16 5.97
CA LEU A 98 -5.92 2.89 7.07
C LEU A 98 -5.82 4.09 8.03
N LEU A 99 -5.93 5.32 7.51
CA LEU A 99 -5.85 6.53 8.32
C LEU A 99 -7.01 6.63 9.33
N ASP A 100 -8.12 5.94 9.07
CA ASP A 100 -9.29 5.87 9.95
C ASP A 100 -9.25 4.67 10.92
N GLU A 101 -8.23 3.80 10.83
CA GLU A 101 -8.09 2.67 11.75
C GLU A 101 -7.62 3.13 13.12
N ASN A 102 -8.31 2.68 14.17
CA ASN A 102 -7.95 2.96 15.55
C ASN A 102 -6.90 2.00 16.11
N ASN A 103 -6.70 0.84 15.46
CA ASN A 103 -5.74 -0.17 15.86
C ASN A 103 -4.62 -0.26 14.82
N SER A 104 -3.37 -0.33 15.29
CA SER A 104 -2.21 -0.60 14.44
C SER A 104 -2.16 -2.07 14.02
N LYS A 105 -2.79 -3.01 14.74
CA LYS A 105 -2.88 -4.41 14.33
C LYS A 105 -4.17 -4.72 13.56
N ILE A 106 -4.04 -5.32 12.38
CA ILE A 106 -5.15 -5.74 11.51
C ILE A 106 -4.99 -7.23 11.19
N GLY A 107 -5.92 -8.06 11.67
CA GLY A 107 -5.80 -9.53 11.61
C GLY A 107 -4.95 -10.08 12.75
N ASP A 108 -4.25 -11.19 12.51
CA ASP A 108 -3.33 -11.84 13.45
C ASP A 108 -1.93 -12.05 12.81
N PRO A 109 -1.24 -10.94 12.44
CA PRO A 109 0.01 -11.00 11.71
C PRO A 109 1.04 -11.86 12.44
N ASP A 110 1.59 -12.84 11.73
CA ASP A 110 2.56 -13.82 12.21
C ASP A 110 2.04 -14.77 13.33
N GLY A 111 0.73 -14.81 13.60
CA GLY A 111 0.13 -15.70 14.63
C GLY A 111 0.12 -17.20 14.26
N HIS A 112 0.44 -17.53 13.01
CA HIS A 112 0.48 -18.88 12.43
C HIS A 112 1.79 -19.12 11.66
N ASP A 113 2.89 -18.45 12.05
CA ASP A 113 4.20 -18.46 11.37
C ASP A 113 4.14 -18.07 9.89
N GLN A 114 3.10 -17.31 9.49
CA GLN A 114 2.86 -16.86 8.13
C GLN A 114 3.53 -15.50 7.81
N GLY A 115 4.21 -14.91 8.79
CA GLY A 115 4.70 -13.54 8.74
C GLY A 115 3.60 -12.48 8.80
N GLY A 116 4.04 -11.23 8.75
CA GLY A 116 3.21 -10.05 8.74
C GLY A 116 3.74 -8.99 7.78
N LEU A 117 2.88 -8.04 7.46
CA LEU A 117 3.22 -6.86 6.68
C LEU A 117 3.36 -5.66 7.62
N TYR A 118 4.48 -4.96 7.51
CA TYR A 118 4.68 -3.66 8.15
C TYR A 118 4.37 -2.55 7.16
N ILE A 119 3.54 -1.58 7.56
CA ILE A 119 3.28 -0.36 6.78
C ILE A 119 3.39 0.83 7.72
N GLU A 120 4.18 1.84 7.39
CA GLU A 120 4.25 3.12 8.10
C GLU A 120 4.06 4.27 7.12
N TYR A 121 3.12 5.13 7.46
CA TYR A 121 2.77 6.36 6.76
C TYR A 121 3.38 7.54 7.53
N SER A 122 4.15 8.40 6.85
CA SER A 122 4.62 9.68 7.38
C SER A 122 4.44 10.78 6.34
N PHE A 123 3.39 11.59 6.49
CA PHE A 123 3.02 12.64 5.53
C PHE A 123 2.69 13.94 6.26
N GLY A 124 3.41 15.00 5.94
CA GLY A 124 3.32 16.26 6.68
C GLY A 124 3.66 16.04 8.16
N SER A 125 2.70 16.31 9.05
CA SER A 125 2.86 16.12 10.50
C SER A 125 2.26 14.81 11.02
N GLU A 126 1.61 14.02 10.16
CA GLU A 126 0.95 12.79 10.57
C GLU A 126 1.86 11.60 10.35
N ARG A 127 1.98 10.76 11.38
CA ARG A 127 2.73 9.51 11.35
C ARG A 127 1.90 8.40 11.97
N LYS A 128 1.68 7.31 11.24
CA LYS A 128 0.91 6.13 11.67
C LYS A 128 1.56 4.87 11.12
N PHE A 129 1.36 3.74 11.79
CA PHE A 129 1.83 2.45 11.29
C PHE A 129 0.82 1.35 11.57
N TRP A 130 0.94 0.28 10.79
CA TRP A 130 0.11 -0.92 10.92
C TRP A 130 0.94 -2.19 10.74
N LEU A 131 0.62 -3.19 11.55
CA LEU A 131 0.97 -4.59 11.38
C LEU A 131 -0.26 -5.28 10.78
N ILE A 132 -0.13 -5.78 9.56
CA ILE A 132 -1.25 -6.36 8.81
C ILE A 132 -0.94 -7.82 8.50
N ASP A 133 -1.92 -8.69 8.77
CA ASP A 133 -1.84 -10.10 8.43
C ASP A 133 -1.68 -10.32 6.92
N THR A 134 -0.90 -11.31 6.53
CA THR A 134 -0.75 -11.72 5.12
C THR A 134 -1.96 -12.53 4.64
N SER A 135 -2.71 -13.16 5.55
CA SER A 135 -3.93 -13.89 5.25
C SER A 135 -5.12 -12.94 5.05
N LYS A 136 -5.58 -12.86 3.79
CA LYS A 136 -6.76 -12.06 3.42
C LYS A 136 -8.05 -12.54 4.07
N GLU A 137 -8.11 -13.76 4.62
CA GLU A 137 -9.30 -14.30 5.29
C GLU A 137 -9.62 -13.57 6.59
N VAL A 138 -8.60 -13.03 7.27
CA VAL A 138 -8.72 -12.32 8.56
C VAL A 138 -8.52 -10.81 8.43
N VAL A 139 -8.30 -10.30 7.22
CA VAL A 139 -8.16 -8.87 6.92
C VAL A 139 -9.42 -8.36 6.23
N PRO A 140 -9.93 -7.15 6.57
CA PRO A 140 -11.03 -6.53 5.85
C PRO A 140 -10.78 -6.41 4.34
N ILE A 141 -11.81 -6.73 3.52
CA ILE A 141 -11.74 -6.75 2.05
C ILE A 141 -11.18 -5.45 1.44
N LYS A 142 -11.42 -4.31 2.09
CA LYS A 142 -10.90 -2.99 1.66
C LYS A 142 -9.38 -2.93 1.54
N TYR A 143 -8.63 -3.82 2.19
CA TYR A 143 -7.16 -3.85 2.15
C TYR A 143 -6.58 -4.91 1.21
N HIS A 144 -7.40 -5.85 0.73
CA HIS A 144 -6.94 -7.00 -0.06
C HIS A 144 -6.15 -6.60 -1.30
N LYS A 145 -6.64 -5.61 -2.05
CA LYS A 145 -5.97 -5.10 -3.24
C LYS A 145 -4.59 -4.51 -2.92
N PHE A 146 -4.46 -3.82 -1.79
CA PHE A 146 -3.19 -3.24 -1.38
C PHE A 146 -2.21 -4.33 -0.93
N ILE A 147 -2.69 -5.32 -0.18
CA ILE A 147 -1.89 -6.50 0.22
C ILE A 147 -1.35 -7.23 -1.01
N ASP A 148 -2.20 -7.51 -2.00
CA ASP A 148 -1.78 -8.19 -3.23
C ASP A 148 -0.68 -7.41 -3.97
N LYS A 149 -0.83 -6.08 -4.05
CA LYS A 149 0.18 -5.21 -4.67
C LYS A 149 1.46 -5.12 -3.87
N LEU A 150 1.37 -5.04 -2.56
CA LEU A 150 2.53 -5.02 -1.68
C LEU A 150 3.33 -6.33 -1.83
N GLY A 151 2.64 -7.48 -1.83
CA GLY A 151 3.25 -8.79 -2.10
C GLY A 151 3.92 -8.86 -3.47
N GLU A 152 3.30 -8.31 -4.52
CA GLU A 152 3.91 -8.20 -5.86
C GLU A 152 5.22 -7.41 -5.80
N LYS A 153 5.23 -6.24 -5.15
CA LYS A 153 6.43 -5.40 -5.07
C LYS A 153 7.55 -6.05 -4.26
N LEU A 154 7.21 -6.69 -3.14
CA LEU A 154 8.19 -7.38 -2.31
C LEU A 154 8.89 -8.51 -3.08
N ARG A 155 8.15 -9.27 -3.91
CA ARG A 155 8.72 -10.30 -4.78
C ARG A 155 9.65 -9.73 -5.87
N LEU A 156 9.41 -8.50 -6.32
CA LEU A 156 10.25 -7.85 -7.34
C LEU A 156 11.51 -7.22 -6.76
N LEU A 157 11.53 -6.91 -5.45
CA LEU A 157 12.65 -6.31 -4.73
C LEU A 157 13.58 -7.35 -4.06
N HIS A 158 13.27 -8.64 -4.21
CA HIS A 158 14.04 -9.78 -3.67
C HIS A 158 15.00 -10.34 -4.72
#